data_AF-A0A506V129-F1
#
_entry.id   AF-A0A506V129-F1
#
_cell.length_a   1.000
_cell.length_b   1.000
_cell.length_c   1.000
_cell.angle_alpha   90.00
_cell.angle_beta   90.00
_cell.angle_gamma   90.00
#
_symmetry.space_group_name_H-M   'P 1'
#
loop_
_entity.id
_entity.type
_entity.pdbx_description
1 polymer ?
#
loop_
_entity_poly.entity_id
_entity_poly.type
_entity_poly.pdbx_seq_one_letter_code
_entity_poly.pdbx_strand_id
1 'polypeptide(L)'
;MGKMTFVVDYPDGQEPPVSAGSDIYGGTLVSASFHDAIESGDYIASFLSYLQGGLFWLEAWLEVAEDNGWKFQEITRSYAKIVVPEDQVCSVEKLVKVSVPVLFQMDVVASKAPRIVENFR
;
A
#
# COMPACT_ATOMS: atom_id res chain seq x y z
N MET A 1 12.95 22.06 -8.37
CA MET A 1 13.42 21.48 -7.10
C MET A 1 12.52 20.32 -6.75
N GLY A 2 13.07 19.18 -6.34
CA GLY A 2 12.30 18.00 -5.95
C GLY A 2 11.63 18.18 -4.59
N LYS A 3 10.66 17.31 -4.29
CA LYS A 3 10.04 17.21 -2.96
C LYS A 3 10.87 16.26 -2.08
N MET A 4 10.89 16.51 -0.77
CA MET A 4 11.58 15.67 0.22
C MET A 4 10.58 15.26 1.30
N THR A 5 10.58 13.98 1.67
CA THR A 5 9.70 13.42 2.70
C THR A 5 10.50 13.23 3.99
N PHE A 6 9.92 13.64 5.11
CA PHE A 6 10.47 13.44 6.44
C PHE A 6 9.55 12.51 7.24
N VAL A 7 10.15 11.58 7.98
CA VAL A 7 9.45 10.77 8.98
C VAL A 7 9.86 11.30 10.34
N VAL A 8 8.88 11.70 11.15
CA VAL A 8 9.09 12.32 12.46
C VAL A 8 8.35 11.49 13.49
N ASP A 9 9.07 11.03 14.51
CA ASP A 9 8.49 10.30 15.63
C ASP A 9 7.94 11.29 16.67
N TYR A 10 6.66 11.15 17.00
CA TYR A 10 5.99 11.96 18.01
C TYR A 10 5.63 11.08 19.21
N PRO A 11 5.84 11.58 20.45
CA PRO A 11 5.38 10.89 21.65
C PRO A 11 3.88 10.59 21.58
N ASP A 12 3.48 9.43 22.10
CA ASP A 12 2.08 9.01 22.11
C ASP A 12 1.18 10.04 22.80
N GLY A 13 0.05 10.36 22.16
CA GLY A 13 -0.89 11.41 22.56
C GLY A 13 -0.46 12.85 22.23
N GLN A 14 0.71 13.08 21.61
CA GLN A 14 1.11 14.40 21.15
C GLN A 14 0.76 14.58 19.67
N GLU A 15 -0.21 15.46 19.38
CA GLU A 15 -0.51 15.82 18.00
C GLU A 15 0.62 16.68 17.40
N PRO A 16 1.06 16.36 16.17
CA PRO A 16 2.05 17.17 15.48
C PRO A 16 1.50 18.58 15.17
N PRO A 17 2.30 19.64 15.37
CA PRO A 17 1.86 21.02 15.13
C PRO A 17 1.85 21.32 13.63
N VAL A 18 0.81 20.85 12.93
CA VAL A 18 0.64 21.04 11.48
C VAL A 18 -0.60 21.87 11.19
N SER A 19 -0.43 23.00 10.51
CA SER A 19 -1.54 23.87 10.10
C SER A 19 -1.38 24.38 8.66
N ALA A 20 -2.46 24.91 8.08
CA ALA A 20 -2.40 25.59 6.80
C ALA A 20 -1.38 26.75 6.84
N GLY A 21 -0.52 26.84 5.83
CA GLY A 21 0.51 27.87 5.76
C GLY A 21 1.74 27.63 6.65
N SER A 22 1.91 26.41 7.19
CA SER A 22 3.12 26.05 7.93
C SER A 22 4.36 26.13 7.05
N ASP A 23 5.45 26.66 7.60
CA ASP A 23 6.76 26.65 6.99
C ASP A 23 7.63 25.56 7.63
N ILE A 24 8.31 24.77 6.81
CA ILE A 24 9.28 23.77 7.23
C ILE A 24 10.59 24.02 6.49
N TYR A 25 11.67 24.28 7.24
CA TYR A 25 13.01 24.54 6.71
C TYR A 25 13.07 25.66 5.64
N GLY A 26 12.22 26.68 5.72
CA GLY A 26 12.16 27.78 4.75
C GLY A 26 11.35 27.46 3.49
N GLY A 27 10.58 26.36 3.52
CA GLY A 27 9.67 25.95 2.45
C GLY A 27 8.24 25.86 2.95
N THR A 28 7.28 26.17 2.08
CA THR A 28 5.85 26.00 2.38
C THR A 28 5.49 24.53 2.44
N LEU A 29 4.87 24.09 3.54
CA LEU A 29 4.31 22.75 3.65
C LEU A 29 3.12 22.61 2.68
N VAL A 30 3.28 21.79 1.64
CA VAL A 30 2.26 21.56 0.61
C VAL A 30 1.44 20.29 0.82
N SER A 31 1.90 19.38 1.68
CA SER A 31 1.21 18.13 2.01
C SER A 31 1.72 17.60 3.35
N ALA A 32 0.80 17.10 4.19
CA ALA A 32 1.11 16.33 5.39
C ALA A 32 0.18 15.13 5.42
N SER A 33 0.73 13.96 5.71
CA SER A 33 -0.02 12.71 5.85
C SER A 33 0.24 12.14 7.24
N PHE A 34 -0.82 11.83 7.96
CA PHE A 34 -0.74 11.08 9.21
C PHE A 34 -0.90 9.61 8.87
N HIS A 35 0.05 8.80 9.32
CA HIS A 35 -0.02 7.35 9.16
C HIS A 35 -0.33 6.75 10.52
N ASP A 36 -1.62 6.59 10.82
CA ASP A 36 -2.08 5.71 11.89
C ASP A 36 -2.49 4.38 11.25
N ALA A 37 -1.50 3.60 10.82
CA ALA A 37 -1.74 2.49 9.91
C ALA A 37 -0.96 1.21 10.21
N ILE A 38 -0.66 1.00 11.49
CA ILE A 38 -0.28 -0.36 11.94
C ILE A 38 -1.51 -1.14 12.45
N GLU A 39 -2.62 -0.49 12.80
CA GLU A 39 -3.74 -1.20 13.45
C GLU A 39 -4.90 -1.64 12.54
N SER A 40 -5.03 -1.16 11.29
CA SER A 40 -6.25 -1.39 10.49
C SER A 40 -6.10 -2.18 9.18
N GLY A 41 -4.90 -2.52 8.72
CA GLY A 41 -4.76 -3.24 7.44
C GLY A 41 -5.35 -2.45 6.25
N ASP A 42 -5.34 -1.11 6.31
CA ASP A 42 -5.82 -0.24 5.24
C ASP A 42 -4.75 -0.07 4.14
N TYR A 43 -4.55 -1.13 3.36
CA TYR A 43 -3.67 -1.13 2.20
C TYR A 43 -4.11 -0.17 1.08
N ILE A 44 -5.34 0.35 1.12
CA ILE A 44 -5.78 1.40 0.19
C ILE A 44 -5.08 2.71 0.53
N ALA A 45 -5.05 3.07 1.82
CA ALA A 45 -4.30 4.23 2.29
C ALA A 45 -2.82 4.10 1.95
N SER A 46 -2.20 2.94 2.22
CA SER A 46 -0.79 2.69 1.88
C SER A 46 -0.53 2.85 0.38
N PHE A 47 -1.38 2.25 -0.47
CA PHE A 47 -1.27 2.38 -1.92
C PHE A 47 -1.33 3.85 -2.38
N LEU A 48 -2.28 4.63 -1.85
CA LEU A 48 -2.42 6.05 -2.18
C LEU A 48 -1.24 6.88 -1.69
N SER A 49 -0.68 6.59 -0.51
CA SER A 49 0.52 7.25 -0.01
C SER A 49 1.72 7.02 -0.92
N TYR A 50 1.91 5.80 -1.43
CA TYR A 50 2.97 5.51 -2.40
C TYR A 50 2.78 6.29 -3.71
N LEU A 51 1.55 6.35 -4.24
CA LEU A 51 1.27 7.18 -5.42
C LEU A 51 1.55 8.66 -5.18
N GLN A 52 1.16 9.21 -4.03
CA GLN A 52 1.44 10.60 -3.66
C GLN A 52 2.93 10.87 -3.49
N GLY A 53 3.70 9.87 -3.05
CA GLY A 53 5.16 9.87 -2.99
C GLY A 53 5.83 9.87 -4.36
N GLY A 54 5.07 9.67 -5.45
CA GLY A 54 5.55 9.71 -6.82
C GLY A 54 5.95 8.35 -7.39
N LEU A 55 5.63 7.25 -6.69
CA LEU A 55 5.84 5.91 -7.23
C LEU A 55 4.90 5.66 -8.41
N PHE A 56 5.38 4.90 -9.40
CA PHE A 56 4.52 4.40 -10.45
C PHE A 56 3.53 3.37 -9.89
N TRP A 57 2.36 3.21 -10.50
CA TRP A 57 1.30 2.33 -9.96
C TRP A 57 1.78 0.90 -9.68
N LEU A 58 2.64 0.35 -10.54
CA LEU A 58 3.18 -1.00 -10.36
C LEU A 58 4.15 -1.05 -9.16
N GLU A 59 4.98 -0.03 -8.98
CA GLU A 59 5.90 0.07 -7.84
C GLU A 59 5.11 0.20 -6.54
N ALA A 60 4.09 1.06 -6.50
CA ALA A 60 3.19 1.19 -5.36
C ALA A 60 2.50 -0.14 -4.99
N TRP A 61 2.12 -0.94 -5.99
CA TRP A 61 1.57 -2.27 -5.76
C TRP A 61 2.59 -3.25 -5.19
N LEU A 62 3.84 -3.21 -5.65
CA LEU A 62 4.92 -4.06 -5.14
C LEU A 62 5.20 -3.75 -3.66
N GLU A 63 5.28 -2.47 -3.29
CA GLU A 63 5.46 -2.04 -1.89
C GLU A 63 4.30 -2.51 -1.01
N VAL A 64 3.05 -2.28 -1.45
CA VAL A 64 1.86 -2.76 -0.72
C VAL A 64 1.88 -4.27 -0.53
N ALA A 65 2.30 -5.03 -1.55
CA ALA A 65 2.39 -6.47 -1.41
C ALA A 65 3.49 -6.90 -0.44
N GLU A 66 4.65 -6.24 -0.46
CA GLU A 66 5.74 -6.51 0.49
C GLU A 66 5.31 -6.24 1.92
N ASP A 67 4.71 -5.07 2.18
CA ASP A 67 4.22 -4.65 3.49
C ASP A 67 3.17 -5.62 4.08
N ASN A 68 2.35 -6.22 3.21
CA ASN A 68 1.26 -7.12 3.61
C ASN A 68 1.62 -8.61 3.46
N GLY A 69 2.86 -8.94 3.08
CA GLY A 69 3.31 -10.33 2.87
C GLY A 69 2.59 -11.05 1.70
N TRP A 70 2.03 -10.30 0.76
CA TRP A 70 1.38 -10.82 -0.43
C TRP A 70 2.41 -11.21 -1.49
N LYS A 71 1.98 -12.01 -2.47
CA LYS A 71 2.89 -12.49 -3.51
C LYS A 71 2.41 -12.11 -4.90
N PHE A 72 3.20 -11.32 -5.61
CA PHE A 72 3.05 -11.20 -7.05
C PHE A 72 3.54 -12.47 -7.76
N GLN A 73 2.74 -12.95 -8.71
CA GLN A 73 2.99 -14.07 -9.60
C GLN A 73 2.78 -13.60 -11.05
N GLU A 74 3.55 -14.15 -11.99
CA GLU A 74 3.31 -13.98 -13.43
C GLU A 74 3.26 -12.51 -13.91
N ILE A 75 4.25 -11.69 -13.54
CA ILE A 75 4.35 -10.31 -14.02
C ILE A 75 4.85 -10.30 -15.48
N THR A 76 4.03 -9.76 -16.36
CA THR A 76 4.35 -9.48 -17.77
C THR A 76 4.14 -8.00 -18.08
N ARG A 77 4.31 -7.61 -19.35
CA ARG A 77 4.13 -6.21 -19.77
C ARG A 77 2.70 -5.69 -19.65
N SER A 78 1.68 -6.54 -19.53
CA SER A 78 0.27 -6.13 -19.49
C SER A 78 -0.59 -6.97 -18.56
N TYR A 79 0.03 -7.88 -17.80
CA TYR A 79 -0.67 -8.80 -16.91
C TYR A 79 0.15 -9.04 -15.66
N ALA A 80 -0.53 -9.08 -14.51
CA ALA A 80 0.05 -9.52 -13.24
C ALA A 80 -0.99 -10.34 -12.47
N LYS A 81 -0.52 -11.17 -11.56
CA LYS A 81 -1.37 -11.91 -10.63
C LYS A 81 -0.87 -11.66 -9.21
N ILE A 82 -1.77 -11.40 -8.28
CA ILE A 82 -1.43 -11.16 -6.88
C ILE A 82 -2.10 -12.20 -6.00
N VAL A 83 -1.35 -12.78 -5.07
CA VAL A 83 -1.83 -13.77 -4.12
C VAL A 83 -1.94 -13.13 -2.75
N VAL A 84 -3.16 -13.10 -2.21
CA VAL A 84 -3.53 -12.41 -0.97
C VAL A 84 -4.31 -13.34 -0.03
N PRO A 85 -4.37 -13.08 1.29
CA PRO A 85 -5.24 -13.79 2.22
C PRO A 85 -6.71 -13.84 1.76
N GLU A 86 -7.42 -14.94 2.06
CA GLU A 86 -8.77 -15.19 1.56
C GLU A 86 -9.79 -14.14 2.02
N ASP A 87 -9.64 -13.66 3.25
CA ASP A 87 -10.43 -12.58 3.86
C ASP A 87 -10.22 -11.22 3.18
N GLN A 88 -9.11 -11.04 2.46
CA GLN A 88 -8.72 -9.76 1.84
C GLN A 88 -9.08 -9.68 0.35
N VAL A 89 -9.42 -10.80 -0.31
CA VAL A 89 -9.66 -10.88 -1.76
C VAL A 89 -10.65 -9.84 -2.25
N CYS A 90 -11.84 -9.74 -1.64
CA CYS A 90 -12.91 -8.85 -2.10
C CYS A 90 -12.49 -7.37 -2.08
N SER A 91 -11.73 -6.98 -1.06
CA SER A 91 -11.29 -5.60 -0.89
C SER A 91 -10.10 -5.27 -1.79
N VAL A 92 -9.17 -6.21 -1.99
CA VAL A 92 -8.08 -6.08 -2.97
C VAL A 92 -8.62 -5.98 -4.40
N GLU A 93 -9.63 -6.77 -4.77
CA GLU A 93 -10.30 -6.68 -6.08
C GLU A 93 -10.89 -5.29 -6.36
N LYS A 94 -11.44 -4.63 -5.33
CA LYS A 94 -11.94 -3.25 -5.47
C LYS A 94 -10.78 -2.28 -5.72
N LEU A 95 -9.67 -2.44 -5.00
CA LEU A 95 -8.48 -1.62 -5.21
C LEU A 95 -7.90 -1.82 -6.61
N VAL A 96 -7.81 -3.05 -7.10
CA VAL A 96 -7.38 -3.37 -8.48
C VAL A 96 -8.20 -2.57 -9.50
N LYS A 97 -9.52 -2.59 -9.38
CA LYS A 97 -10.44 -1.92 -10.33
C LYS A 97 -10.23 -0.41 -10.43
N VAL A 98 -9.78 0.23 -9.37
CA VAL A 98 -9.60 1.69 -9.33
C VAL A 98 -8.15 2.15 -9.56
N SER A 99 -7.18 1.25 -9.37
CA SER A 99 -5.75 1.61 -9.41
C SER A 99 -5.00 1.08 -10.62
N VAL A 100 -5.42 -0.06 -11.18
CA VAL A 100 -4.73 -0.68 -12.32
C VAL A 100 -5.16 0.01 -13.61
N PRO A 101 -4.21 0.47 -14.46
CA PRO A 101 -4.55 1.11 -15.73
C PRO A 101 -5.34 0.18 -16.65
N VAL A 102 -6.24 0.74 -17.45
CA VAL A 102 -7.15 -0.01 -18.36
C VAL A 102 -6.43 -0.95 -19.34
N LEU A 103 -5.18 -0.66 -19.68
CA LEU A 103 -4.35 -1.49 -20.59
C LEU A 103 -3.69 -2.69 -19.89
N PHE A 104 -3.87 -2.82 -18.58
CA PHE A 104 -3.29 -3.87 -17.76
C PHE A 104 -4.39 -4.70 -17.11
N GLN A 105 -4.16 -6.00 -17.02
CA GLN A 105 -5.00 -6.91 -16.25
C GLN A 105 -4.25 -7.32 -14.98
N MET A 106 -4.93 -7.31 -13.85
CA MET A 106 -4.38 -7.86 -12.61
C MET A 106 -5.39 -8.79 -11.94
N ASP A 107 -5.02 -10.06 -11.80
CA ASP A 107 -5.87 -11.08 -11.19
C ASP A 107 -5.56 -11.22 -9.70
N VAL A 108 -6.60 -11.25 -8.85
CA VAL A 108 -6.47 -11.45 -7.41
C VAL A 108 -6.80 -12.91 -7.08
N VAL A 109 -5.89 -13.58 -6.39
CA VAL A 109 -6.02 -15.01 -6.06
C VAL A 109 -5.87 -15.23 -4.56
N ALA A 110 -6.79 -15.97 -3.96
CA ALA A 110 -6.70 -16.35 -2.55
C ALA A 110 -5.48 -17.25 -2.31
N SER A 111 -4.71 -16.96 -1.26
CA SER A 111 -3.71 -17.89 -0.75
C SER A 111 -4.46 -19.08 -0.14
N LYS A 112 -4.35 -20.26 -0.74
CA LYS A 112 -4.84 -21.48 -0.09
C LYS A 112 -3.99 -21.74 1.13
N ALA A 113 -4.63 -21.92 2.30
CA ALA A 113 -3.94 -22.47 3.45
C ALA A 113 -3.24 -23.78 3.05
N PRO A 114 -2.01 -24.05 3.52
CA PRO A 114 -1.39 -25.34 3.31
C PRO A 114 -2.33 -26.40 3.87
N ARG A 115 -2.77 -27.35 3.03
CA ARG A 115 -3.45 -28.55 3.51
C ARG A 115 -2.49 -29.22 4.49
N ILE A 116 -2.79 -29.14 5.78
CA ILE A 116 -2.15 -29.99 6.78
C ILE A 116 -2.56 -31.41 6.37
N VAL A 117 -1.66 -32.12 5.70
CA VAL A 117 -1.80 -33.56 5.52
C VAL A 117 -1.51 -34.12 6.91
N GLU A 118 -2.54 -34.28 7.72
CA GLU A 118 -2.46 -35.04 8.96
C GLU A 118 -2.17 -36.49 8.57
N ASN A 119 -0.88 -36.81 8.45
CA ASN A 119 -0.42 -38.19 8.45
C ASN A 119 -0.62 -38.73 9.86
N PHE A 120 -1.85 -39.13 10.18
CA PHE A 120 -2.11 -40.03 11.30
C PHE A 120 -1.39 -41.34 11.01
N ARG A 121 -0.30 -41.57 11.74
CA ARG A 121 0.35 -42.88 11.92
C ARG A 121 -0.11 -43.47 13.24
#